data_AF-A0A3M6K1H5-F1
#
_entry.id   AF-A0A3M6K1H5-F1
#
_cell.length_a   1.000
_cell.length_b   1.000
_cell.length_c   1.000
_cell.angle_alpha   90.00
_cell.angle_beta   90.00
_cell.angle_gamma   90.00
#
_symmetry.space_group_name_H-M   'P 1'
#
loop_
_entity.id
_entity.type
_entity.pdbx_description
1 polymer ?
#
loop_
_entity_poly.entity_id
_entity_poly.type
_entity_poly.pdbx_seq_one_letter_code
_entity_poly.pdbx_strand_id
1 'polypeptide(L)'
;MVKFKSTSDVMKIIKNKDQIRNFGVIAHVDHGKTTMSDSLLAYSGIIAPSAAGKALAMDFDKEEQQRGITIYQANVTLLFQQKDKEYVINMIDTPGHVDFSGRVIRSLRAIDGAVVVCDAVEGIMTQTETVTRMALEERVKPVLFINKVDRLIKELRLTPEKMQAQLAEVVSNFNQLIDTYAEPEYKEKWKVSIQDASVTFGSAKDRWAINVDLMKERGITFKDVIDAYENEKVADLVEKAPLADAVLGMVVKHHPAPAEAVKYRIPQIWKG
;
A
#
# COMPACT_ATOMS: atom_id res chain seq x y z
N MET A 1 -5.43 11.50 16.59
CA MET A 1 -6.84 11.62 17.01
C MET A 1 -7.69 11.58 15.75
N VAL A 2 -8.53 10.56 15.59
CA VAL A 2 -9.39 10.39 14.40
C VAL A 2 -10.37 11.56 14.34
N LYS A 3 -10.17 12.48 13.39
CA LYS A 3 -11.10 13.58 13.16
C LYS A 3 -12.25 13.05 12.30
N PHE A 4 -13.33 12.59 12.93
CA PHE A 4 -14.59 12.38 12.22
C PHE A 4 -14.99 13.70 11.54
N LYS A 5 -15.05 13.71 10.20
CA LYS A 5 -15.52 14.85 9.42
C LYS A 5 -16.97 14.67 9.06
N SER A 6 -17.72 15.77 9.02
CA SER A 6 -19.07 15.74 8.49
C SER A 6 -19.04 15.45 6.98
N THR A 7 -20.12 14.89 6.44
CA THR A 7 -20.28 14.71 4.98
C THR A 7 -20.04 16.02 4.22
N SER A 8 -20.45 17.15 4.81
CA SER A 8 -20.25 18.47 4.22
C SER A 8 -18.77 18.86 4.07
N ASP A 9 -17.92 18.44 5.00
CA ASP A 9 -16.48 18.72 4.96
C ASP A 9 -15.77 17.83 3.95
N VAL A 10 -16.17 16.55 3.87
CA VAL A 10 -15.69 15.64 2.82
C VAL A 10 -16.03 16.20 1.43
N MET A 11 -17.26 16.70 1.25
CA MET A 11 -17.69 17.32 -0.01
C MET A 11 -16.88 18.57 -0.37
N LYS A 12 -16.39 19.35 0.61
CA LYS A 12 -15.51 20.50 0.34
C LYS A 12 -14.16 20.05 -0.20
N ILE A 13 -13.59 18.98 0.33
CA ILE A 13 -12.30 18.44 -0.12
C ILE A 13 -12.44 17.88 -1.54
N ILE A 14 -13.49 17.10 -1.81
CA ILE A 14 -13.74 16.46 -3.12
C ILE A 14 -13.93 17.47 -4.27
N LYS A 15 -14.38 18.70 -3.97
CA LYS A 15 -14.48 19.77 -4.99
C LYS A 15 -13.14 20.02 -5.70
N ASN A 16 -12.03 19.86 -4.99
CA ASN A 16 -10.71 19.90 -5.60
C ASN A 16 -10.26 18.47 -5.96
N LYS A 17 -10.31 18.14 -7.25
CA LYS A 17 -9.93 16.80 -7.73
C LYS A 17 -8.46 16.45 -7.44
N ASP A 18 -7.59 17.44 -7.24
CA ASP A 18 -6.18 17.21 -6.89
C ASP A 18 -6.00 16.65 -5.47
N GLN A 19 -7.04 16.75 -4.63
CA GLN A 19 -7.08 16.22 -3.27
C GLN A 19 -7.69 14.81 -3.19
N ILE A 20 -7.97 14.18 -4.34
CA ILE A 20 -8.51 12.82 -4.41
C ILE A 20 -7.41 11.85 -4.81
N ARG A 21 -7.37 10.66 -4.20
CA ARG A 21 -6.58 9.52 -4.67
C ARG A 21 -7.49 8.30 -4.73
N ASN A 22 -7.48 7.60 -5.87
CA ASN A 22 -8.13 6.31 -6.01
C ASN A 22 -7.03 5.26 -6.15
N PHE A 23 -6.88 4.40 -5.15
CA PHE A 23 -5.87 3.36 -5.20
C PHE A 23 -6.43 2.00 -4.81
N GLY A 24 -5.75 0.95 -5.25
CA GLY A 24 -6.02 -0.41 -4.82
C GLY A 24 -4.80 -1.07 -4.21
N VAL A 25 -5.06 -2.13 -3.45
CA VAL A 25 -4.00 -2.97 -2.89
C VAL A 25 -3.92 -4.27 -3.68
N ILE A 26 -2.73 -4.60 -4.19
CA ILE A 26 -2.46 -5.84 -4.93
C ILE A 26 -1.29 -6.58 -4.29
N ALA A 27 -1.33 -7.90 -4.24
CA ALA A 27 -0.30 -8.71 -3.58
C ALA A 27 -0.38 -10.18 -4.03
N HIS A 28 0.69 -10.94 -3.76
CA HIS A 28 0.60 -12.40 -3.69
C HIS A 28 -0.22 -12.84 -2.46
N VAL A 29 -0.78 -14.05 -2.53
CA VAL A 29 -1.43 -14.69 -1.38
C VAL A 29 -0.48 -14.69 -0.18
N ASP A 30 -1.02 -14.45 1.01
CA ASP A 30 -0.30 -14.38 2.28
C ASP A 30 0.76 -13.27 2.42
N HIS A 31 0.93 -12.36 1.45
CA HIS A 31 1.85 -11.21 1.59
C HIS A 31 1.31 -10.10 2.51
N GLY A 32 0.06 -10.23 2.97
CA GLY A 32 -0.54 -9.36 3.99
C GLY A 32 -1.35 -8.19 3.46
N LYS A 33 -1.96 -8.34 2.27
CA LYS A 33 -2.91 -7.39 1.66
C LYS A 33 -4.04 -7.01 2.63
N THR A 34 -4.83 -7.99 3.08
CA THR A 34 -5.96 -7.74 3.99
C THR A 34 -5.50 -7.14 5.31
N THR A 35 -4.38 -7.62 5.88
CA THR A 35 -3.83 -7.07 7.14
C THR A 35 -3.44 -5.60 7.01
N MET A 36 -2.86 -5.21 5.87
CA MET A 36 -2.51 -3.82 5.59
C MET A 36 -3.78 -2.96 5.44
N SER A 37 -4.74 -3.42 4.63
CA SER A 37 -6.04 -2.77 4.45
C SER A 37 -6.75 -2.54 5.79
N ASP A 38 -6.90 -3.58 6.61
CA ASP A 38 -7.51 -3.50 7.95
C ASP A 38 -6.77 -2.52 8.87
N SER A 39 -5.44 -2.45 8.78
CA SER A 39 -4.65 -1.51 9.57
C SER A 39 -4.93 -0.05 9.19
N LEU A 40 -5.15 0.22 7.91
CA LEU A 40 -5.59 1.53 7.43
C LEU A 40 -7.01 1.87 7.91
N LEU A 41 -7.92 0.89 7.92
CA LEU A 41 -9.28 1.07 8.45
C LEU A 41 -9.26 1.42 9.93
N ALA A 42 -8.44 0.71 10.72
CA ALA A 42 -8.29 0.97 12.14
C ALA A 42 -7.74 2.36 12.42
N TYR A 43 -6.78 2.81 11.62
CA TYR A 43 -6.24 4.17 11.73
C TYR A 43 -7.32 5.23 11.47
N SER A 44 -8.20 5.00 10.49
CA SER A 44 -9.31 5.91 10.19
C SER A 44 -10.45 5.90 11.21
N GLY A 45 -10.37 5.05 12.24
CA GLY A 45 -11.41 4.89 13.26
C GLY A 45 -12.69 4.24 12.77
N ILE A 46 -12.69 3.68 11.54
CA ILE A 46 -13.82 2.91 11.00
C ILE A 46 -13.96 1.58 11.76
N ILE A 47 -12.84 0.97 12.17
CA ILE A 47 -12.82 -0.21 13.03
C ILE A 47 -11.97 0.03 14.28
N ALA A 48 -12.25 -0.70 15.35
CA ALA A 48 -11.44 -0.64 16.56
C ALA A 48 -10.00 -1.13 16.28
N PRO A 49 -8.96 -0.51 16.86
CA PRO A 49 -7.59 -0.98 16.66
C PRO A 49 -7.34 -2.43 17.09
N SER A 50 -8.07 -2.94 18.09
CA SER A 50 -8.00 -4.34 18.56
C SER A 50 -8.58 -5.34 17.55
N ALA A 51 -9.38 -4.85 16.59
CA ALA A 51 -10.03 -5.62 15.54
C ALA A 51 -9.23 -5.64 14.22
N ALA A 52 -8.20 -4.81 14.06
CA ALA A 52 -7.37 -4.79 12.85
C ALA A 52 -6.70 -6.16 12.58
N GLY A 53 -6.86 -6.71 11.38
CA GLY A 53 -6.30 -8.00 10.98
C GLY A 53 -6.96 -9.23 11.63
N LYS A 54 -7.94 -9.02 12.53
CA LYS A 54 -8.74 -10.08 13.17
C LYS A 54 -10.21 -10.03 12.75
N ALA A 55 -10.73 -8.82 12.54
CA ALA A 55 -12.10 -8.62 12.11
C ALA A 55 -12.31 -8.97 10.64
N LEU A 56 -11.23 -9.02 9.83
CA LEU A 56 -11.32 -9.29 8.40
C LEU A 56 -12.40 -8.38 7.79
N ALA A 57 -12.36 -7.09 8.12
CA ALA A 57 -13.48 -6.19 7.89
C ALA A 57 -13.78 -5.99 6.39
N MET A 58 -12.75 -6.21 5.55
CA MET A 58 -12.86 -6.22 4.10
C MET A 58 -13.27 -7.59 3.53
N ASP A 59 -12.89 -8.68 4.21
CA ASP A 59 -13.24 -10.06 3.86
C ASP A 59 -14.52 -10.47 4.64
N PHE A 60 -15.64 -9.84 4.27
CA PHE A 60 -16.93 -9.96 4.97
C PHE A 60 -17.67 -11.29 4.67
N ASP A 61 -17.28 -12.00 3.60
CA ASP A 61 -17.93 -13.25 3.21
C ASP A 61 -17.35 -14.46 3.97
N LYS A 62 -18.21 -15.43 4.32
CA LYS A 62 -17.80 -16.61 5.08
C LYS A 62 -16.78 -17.49 4.34
N GLU A 63 -16.83 -17.52 3.01
CA GLU A 63 -15.89 -18.27 2.18
C GLU A 63 -14.50 -17.61 2.17
N GLU A 64 -14.43 -16.28 2.19
CA GLU A 64 -13.17 -15.52 2.30
C GLU A 64 -12.45 -15.84 3.61
N GLN A 65 -13.19 -15.81 4.73
CA GLN A 65 -12.65 -16.09 6.06
C GLN A 65 -12.20 -17.55 6.21
N GLN A 66 -12.93 -18.50 5.64
CA GLN A 66 -12.58 -19.92 5.70
C GLN A 66 -11.35 -20.26 4.88
N ARG A 67 -11.14 -19.57 3.75
CA ARG A 67 -10.05 -19.86 2.81
C ARG A 67 -8.83 -18.94 2.96
N GLY A 68 -8.95 -17.85 3.72
CA GLY A 68 -7.87 -16.87 3.87
C GLY A 68 -7.57 -16.09 2.58
N ILE A 69 -8.56 -15.95 1.69
CA ILE A 69 -8.42 -15.25 0.40
C ILE A 69 -9.51 -14.20 0.22
N THR A 70 -9.17 -13.06 -0.40
CA THR A 70 -10.16 -12.05 -0.81
C THR A 70 -10.81 -12.43 -2.14
N ILE A 71 -12.14 -12.51 -2.14
CA ILE A 71 -13.02 -12.93 -3.25
C ILE A 71 -13.84 -11.73 -3.78
N TYR A 72 -14.25 -10.82 -2.90
CA TYR A 72 -15.10 -9.67 -3.19
C TYR A 72 -14.32 -8.35 -3.10
N GLN A 73 -14.80 -7.34 -3.83
CA GLN A 73 -14.26 -5.99 -3.75
C GLN A 73 -14.90 -5.27 -2.56
N ALA A 74 -14.08 -4.70 -1.68
CA ALA A 74 -14.52 -3.80 -0.63
C ALA A 74 -13.90 -2.41 -0.86
N ASN A 75 -14.73 -1.37 -0.75
CA ASN A 75 -14.34 0.02 -0.99
C ASN A 75 -14.41 0.80 0.30
N VAL A 76 -13.33 1.51 0.65
CA VAL A 76 -13.33 2.38 1.82
C VAL A 76 -12.74 3.74 1.49
N THR A 77 -13.39 4.78 2.00
CA THR A 77 -12.90 6.16 1.90
C THR A 77 -12.20 6.54 3.21
N LEU A 78 -10.93 6.94 3.08
CA LEU A 78 -10.05 7.37 4.16
C LEU A 78 -9.82 8.88 4.04
N LEU A 79 -9.84 9.56 5.18
CA LEU A 79 -9.46 10.97 5.28
C LEU A 79 -8.04 11.07 5.80
N PHE A 80 -7.17 11.70 5.02
CA PHE A 80 -5.76 11.83 5.35
C PHE A 80 -5.32 13.28 5.29
N GLN A 81 -4.60 13.74 6.31
CA GLN A 81 -4.02 15.07 6.34
C GLN A 81 -2.52 14.96 6.16
N GLN A 82 -1.99 15.58 5.11
CA GLN A 82 -0.55 15.70 4.88
C GLN A 82 -0.17 17.17 4.93
N LYS A 83 0.61 17.56 5.95
CA LYS A 83 0.92 18.97 6.24
C LYS A 83 -0.38 19.78 6.39
N ASP A 84 -0.54 20.84 5.59
CA ASP A 84 -1.71 21.73 5.63
C ASP A 84 -2.80 21.34 4.62
N LYS A 85 -2.68 20.19 3.95
CA LYS A 85 -3.63 19.72 2.93
C LYS A 85 -4.34 18.46 3.38
N GLU A 86 -5.64 18.42 3.11
CA GLU A 86 -6.48 17.26 3.39
C GLU A 86 -6.78 16.51 2.09
N TYR A 87 -6.84 15.19 2.17
CA TYR A 87 -7.04 14.31 1.02
C TYR A 87 -8.18 13.34 1.31
N VAL A 88 -8.96 13.06 0.27
CA VAL A 88 -9.92 11.96 0.25
C VAL A 88 -9.29 10.82 -0.54
N ILE A 89 -9.05 9.71 0.15
CA ILE A 89 -8.39 8.56 -0.42
C ILE A 89 -9.39 7.41 -0.50
N ASN A 90 -9.74 6.99 -1.71
CA ASN A 90 -10.58 5.82 -1.95
C ASN A 90 -9.66 4.61 -2.14
N MET A 91 -9.77 3.66 -1.22
CA MET A 91 -9.08 2.39 -1.27
C MET A 91 -10.04 1.30 -1.76
N ILE A 92 -9.64 0.60 -2.81
CA ILE A 92 -10.34 -0.59 -3.32
C ILE A 92 -9.49 -1.82 -2.98
N ASP A 93 -10.02 -2.70 -2.14
CA ASP A 93 -9.35 -3.98 -1.91
C ASP A 93 -9.62 -4.91 -3.10
N THR A 94 -8.54 -5.38 -3.73
CA THR A 94 -8.62 -6.16 -4.97
C THR A 94 -8.43 -7.65 -4.67
N PRO A 95 -9.12 -8.58 -5.36
CA PRO A 95 -8.85 -10.01 -5.19
C PRO A 95 -7.38 -10.33 -5.51
N GLY A 96 -6.71 -11.13 -4.67
CA GLY A 96 -5.30 -11.51 -4.87
C GLY A 96 -5.09 -12.81 -5.65
N HIS A 97 -6.16 -13.61 -5.84
CA HIS A 97 -6.05 -14.94 -6.43
C HIS A 97 -6.20 -14.91 -7.96
N VAL A 98 -5.34 -15.67 -8.66
CA VAL A 98 -5.29 -15.74 -10.13
C VAL A 98 -6.60 -16.24 -10.76
N ASP A 99 -7.33 -17.07 -10.04
CA ASP A 99 -8.64 -17.61 -10.45
C ASP A 99 -9.73 -16.54 -10.58
N PHE A 100 -9.48 -15.33 -10.06
CA PHE A 100 -10.41 -14.19 -10.15
C PHE A 100 -9.92 -13.08 -11.07
N SER A 101 -9.10 -13.39 -12.08
CA SER A 101 -8.52 -12.43 -13.03
C SER A 101 -9.52 -11.40 -13.60
N GLY A 102 -10.72 -11.81 -13.98
CA GLY A 102 -11.76 -10.90 -14.46
C GLY A 102 -12.26 -9.90 -13.40
N ARG A 103 -12.22 -10.26 -12.11
CA ARG A 103 -12.53 -9.34 -11.00
C ARG A 103 -11.36 -8.41 -10.71
N VAL A 104 -10.13 -8.92 -10.79
CA VAL A 104 -8.90 -8.11 -10.64
C VAL A 104 -8.87 -6.99 -11.67
N ILE A 105 -9.06 -7.30 -12.96
CA ILE A 105 -9.06 -6.29 -14.03
C ILE A 105 -10.16 -5.24 -13.80
N ARG A 106 -11.36 -5.65 -13.37
CA ARG A 106 -12.43 -4.69 -13.04
C ARG A 106 -12.05 -3.77 -11.89
N SER A 107 -11.37 -4.27 -10.85
CA SER A 107 -10.84 -3.42 -9.77
C SER A 107 -9.80 -2.45 -10.32
N LEU A 108 -8.86 -2.94 -11.13
CA LEU A 108 -7.77 -2.14 -11.68
C LEU A 108 -8.29 -1.00 -12.57
N ARG A 109 -9.39 -1.21 -13.31
CA ARG A 109 -10.04 -0.13 -14.07
C ARG A 109 -10.62 0.98 -13.21
N ALA A 110 -11.02 0.68 -11.98
CA ALA A 110 -11.62 1.64 -11.04
C ALA A 110 -10.59 2.44 -10.21
N ILE A 111 -9.30 2.10 -10.26
CA ILE A 111 -8.22 2.75 -9.48
C ILE A 111 -7.20 3.43 -10.39
N ASP A 112 -6.57 4.48 -9.90
CA ASP A 112 -5.57 5.25 -10.65
C ASP A 112 -4.13 4.92 -10.24
N GLY A 113 -3.95 4.36 -9.03
CA GLY A 113 -2.70 3.85 -8.53
C GLY A 113 -2.86 2.52 -7.79
N ALA A 114 -1.76 1.78 -7.62
CA ALA A 114 -1.73 0.53 -6.89
C ALA A 114 -0.62 0.53 -5.85
N VAL A 115 -0.93 0.10 -4.62
CA VAL A 115 0.08 -0.27 -3.63
C VAL A 115 0.33 -1.77 -3.78
N VAL A 116 1.52 -2.13 -4.24
CA VAL A 116 1.97 -3.52 -4.35
C VAL A 116 2.54 -3.95 -3.01
N VAL A 117 1.90 -4.92 -2.36
CA VAL A 117 2.38 -5.48 -1.10
C VAL A 117 3.24 -6.69 -1.39
N CYS A 118 4.47 -6.67 -0.88
CA CYS A 118 5.47 -7.72 -1.07
C CYS A 118 6.01 -8.17 0.29
N ASP A 119 6.08 -9.46 0.55
CA ASP A 119 6.77 -9.99 1.73
C ASP A 119 8.28 -9.72 1.63
N ALA A 120 8.89 -9.19 2.69
CA ALA A 120 10.33 -8.92 2.74
C ALA A 120 11.19 -10.21 2.74
N VAL A 121 10.62 -11.33 3.20
CA VAL A 121 11.28 -12.64 3.26
C VAL A 121 11.21 -13.34 1.90
N GLU A 122 10.02 -13.43 1.31
CA GLU A 122 9.82 -14.16 0.05
C GLU A 122 10.20 -13.33 -1.18
N GLY A 123 10.05 -12.00 -1.11
CA GLY A 123 10.27 -11.11 -2.24
C GLY A 123 9.21 -11.24 -3.32
N ILE A 124 9.60 -11.01 -4.57
CA ILE A 124 8.68 -10.99 -5.71
C ILE A 124 8.30 -12.41 -6.11
N MET A 125 7.01 -12.72 -5.99
CA MET A 125 6.43 -14.02 -6.33
C MET A 125 5.61 -13.96 -7.63
N THR A 126 5.22 -15.12 -8.15
CA THR A 126 4.49 -15.26 -9.44
C THR A 126 3.18 -14.48 -9.50
N GLN A 127 2.41 -14.42 -8.40
CA GLN A 127 1.19 -13.62 -8.40
C GLN A 127 1.51 -12.13 -8.28
N THR A 128 2.56 -11.73 -7.53
CA THR A 128 3.03 -10.34 -7.48
C THR A 128 3.34 -9.83 -8.88
N GLU A 129 4.07 -10.63 -9.67
CA GLU A 129 4.33 -10.37 -11.08
C GLU A 129 3.04 -10.27 -11.89
N THR A 130 2.14 -11.24 -11.74
CA THR A 130 0.87 -11.29 -12.50
C THR A 130 0.00 -10.07 -12.25
N VAL A 131 -0.23 -9.69 -10.98
CA VAL A 131 -1.08 -8.54 -10.64
C VAL A 131 -0.40 -7.22 -10.97
N THR A 132 0.93 -7.13 -10.87
CA THR A 132 1.70 -5.94 -11.28
C THR A 132 1.63 -5.75 -12.79
N ARG A 133 1.81 -6.81 -13.57
CA ARG A 133 1.64 -6.78 -15.04
C ARG A 133 0.25 -6.28 -15.42
N MET A 134 -0.80 -6.88 -14.84
CA MET A 134 -2.18 -6.45 -15.11
C MET A 134 -2.42 -4.99 -14.74
N ALA A 135 -1.86 -4.51 -13.62
CA ALA A 135 -1.95 -3.10 -13.23
C ALA A 135 -1.27 -2.18 -14.24
N LEU A 136 -0.06 -2.53 -14.70
CA LEU A 136 0.68 -1.78 -15.71
C LEU A 136 -0.06 -1.74 -17.06
N GLU A 137 -0.65 -2.86 -17.49
CA GLU A 137 -1.47 -2.96 -18.72
C GLU A 137 -2.73 -2.08 -18.67
N GLU A 138 -3.32 -1.90 -17.48
CA GLU A 138 -4.46 -1.00 -17.24
C GLU A 138 -4.00 0.44 -16.88
N ARG A 139 -2.71 0.74 -17.10
CA ARG A 139 -2.04 2.02 -16.81
C ARG A 139 -2.29 2.51 -15.38
N VAL A 140 -2.22 1.62 -14.41
CA VAL A 140 -2.32 1.93 -12.99
C VAL A 140 -0.92 2.12 -12.43
N LYS A 141 -0.63 3.28 -11.85
CA LYS A 141 0.73 3.61 -11.38
C LYS A 141 1.06 2.83 -10.10
N PRO A 142 2.12 1.99 -10.08
CA PRO A 142 2.49 1.24 -8.89
C PRO A 142 3.33 2.05 -7.89
N VAL A 143 3.23 1.70 -6.62
CA VAL A 143 4.19 1.98 -5.54
C VAL A 143 4.39 0.71 -4.73
N LEU A 144 5.48 0.60 -3.98
CA LEU A 144 5.85 -0.66 -3.31
C LEU A 144 5.76 -0.54 -1.78
N PHE A 145 5.04 -1.46 -1.16
CA PHE A 145 5.06 -1.68 0.28
C PHE A 145 5.69 -3.04 0.60
N ILE A 146 6.88 -3.01 1.22
CA ILE A 146 7.58 -4.22 1.65
C ILE A 146 7.17 -4.53 3.09
N ASN A 147 6.37 -5.58 3.24
CA ASN A 147 5.71 -5.99 4.46
C ASN A 147 6.50 -7.10 5.17
N LYS A 148 6.11 -7.40 6.41
CA LYS A 148 6.71 -8.43 7.27
C LYS A 148 8.19 -8.21 7.60
N VAL A 149 8.61 -6.95 7.68
CA VAL A 149 9.97 -6.58 8.12
C VAL A 149 10.25 -7.07 9.54
N ASP A 150 9.22 -7.26 10.36
CA ASP A 150 9.33 -7.88 11.69
C ASP A 150 9.97 -9.27 11.66
N ARG A 151 9.73 -10.05 10.60
CA ARG A 151 10.30 -11.39 10.43
C ARG A 151 11.79 -11.34 10.12
N LEU A 152 12.25 -10.32 9.37
CA LEU A 152 13.67 -10.11 9.12
C LEU A 152 14.45 -9.86 10.42
N ILE A 153 13.79 -9.23 11.41
CA ILE A 153 14.36 -8.91 12.72
C ILE A 153 14.23 -10.10 13.69
N LYS A 154 13.01 -10.61 13.90
CA LYS A 154 12.71 -11.61 14.94
C LYS A 154 13.09 -13.04 14.55
N GLU A 155 12.77 -13.44 13.32
CA GLU A 155 12.95 -14.81 12.84
C GLU A 155 14.35 -15.00 12.24
N LEU A 156 14.71 -14.16 11.26
CA LEU A 156 15.98 -14.29 10.55
C LEU A 156 17.16 -13.62 11.25
N ARG A 157 16.90 -12.71 12.20
CA ARG A 157 17.92 -11.99 12.99
C ARG A 157 19.03 -11.41 12.12
N LEU A 158 18.64 -10.78 11.01
CA LEU A 158 19.59 -10.21 10.06
C LEU A 158 20.29 -8.98 10.66
N THR A 159 21.56 -8.80 10.29
CA THR A 159 22.26 -7.54 10.59
C THR A 159 21.64 -6.40 9.78
N PRO A 160 21.80 -5.13 10.19
CA PRO A 160 21.28 -3.98 9.46
C PRO A 160 21.71 -3.96 7.98
N GLU A 161 22.95 -4.34 7.68
CA GLU A 161 23.50 -4.35 6.33
C GLU A 161 22.84 -5.43 5.47
N LYS A 162 22.64 -6.64 6.02
CA LYS A 162 21.94 -7.72 5.32
C LYS A 162 20.48 -7.40 5.10
N MET A 163 19.84 -6.74 6.05
CA MET A 163 18.46 -6.30 5.89
C MET A 163 18.32 -5.24 4.79
N GLN A 164 19.21 -4.25 4.77
CA GLN A 164 19.25 -3.26 3.70
C GLN A 164 19.49 -3.90 2.33
N ALA A 165 20.40 -4.87 2.24
CA ALA A 165 20.64 -5.61 1.01
C ALA A 165 19.39 -6.38 0.54
N GLN A 166 18.71 -7.09 1.45
CA GLN A 166 17.47 -7.80 1.17
C GLN A 166 16.37 -6.84 0.66
N LEU A 167 16.15 -5.72 1.34
CA LEU A 167 15.15 -4.73 0.94
C LEU A 167 15.50 -4.09 -0.41
N ALA A 168 16.78 -3.81 -0.66
CA ALA A 168 17.25 -3.29 -1.95
C ALA A 168 17.08 -4.30 -3.08
N GLU A 169 17.29 -5.59 -2.82
CA GLU A 169 17.06 -6.66 -3.78
C GLU A 169 15.58 -6.76 -4.18
N VAL A 170 14.65 -6.71 -3.21
CA VAL A 170 13.21 -6.69 -3.50
C VAL A 170 12.84 -5.49 -4.38
N VAL A 171 13.38 -4.29 -4.10
CA VAL A 171 13.16 -3.09 -4.92
C VAL A 171 13.71 -3.26 -6.33
N SER A 172 14.92 -3.81 -6.47
CA SER A 172 15.56 -4.09 -7.76
C SER A 172 14.70 -5.06 -8.58
N ASN A 173 14.28 -6.18 -7.99
CA ASN A 173 13.45 -7.19 -8.65
C ASN A 173 12.09 -6.62 -9.06
N PHE A 174 11.49 -5.76 -8.23
CA PHE A 174 10.25 -5.07 -8.60
C PHE A 174 10.44 -4.11 -9.78
N ASN A 175 11.52 -3.34 -9.81
CA ASN A 175 11.83 -2.46 -10.94
C ASN A 175 12.10 -3.24 -12.24
N GLN A 176 12.65 -4.45 -12.17
CA GLN A 176 12.78 -5.33 -13.34
C GLN A 176 11.40 -5.72 -13.92
N LEU A 177 10.38 -5.90 -13.08
CA LEU A 177 9.01 -6.11 -13.57
C LEU A 177 8.49 -4.89 -14.32
N ILE A 178 8.75 -3.69 -13.80
CA ILE A 178 8.37 -2.43 -14.47
C ILE A 178 9.09 -2.31 -15.82
N ASP A 179 10.39 -2.59 -15.87
CA ASP A 179 11.17 -2.59 -17.11
C ASP A 179 10.64 -3.59 -18.14
N THR A 180 10.12 -4.72 -17.67
CA THR A 180 9.59 -5.79 -18.53
C THR A 180 8.20 -5.45 -19.07
N TYR A 181 7.29 -4.99 -18.21
CA TYR A 181 5.86 -4.92 -18.51
C TYR A 181 5.29 -3.52 -18.74
N ALA A 182 5.94 -2.45 -18.25
CA ALA A 182 5.43 -1.10 -18.45
C ALA A 182 5.63 -0.63 -19.90
N GLU A 183 4.70 0.17 -20.40
CA GLU A 183 4.85 0.81 -21.71
C GLU A 183 6.08 1.74 -21.73
N PRO A 184 6.77 1.90 -22.88
CA PRO A 184 8.00 2.70 -22.97
C PRO A 184 7.89 4.11 -22.38
N GLU A 185 6.72 4.74 -22.46
CA GLU A 185 6.47 6.07 -21.92
C GLU A 185 6.43 6.16 -20.38
N TYR A 186 6.23 5.02 -19.71
CA TYR A 186 6.11 4.90 -18.25
C TYR A 186 7.27 4.17 -17.57
N LYS A 187 8.05 3.34 -18.29
CA LYS A 187 9.14 2.52 -17.71
C LYS A 187 10.00 3.28 -16.71
N GLU A 188 10.62 4.38 -17.13
CA GLU A 188 11.49 5.18 -16.25
C GLU A 188 10.70 6.00 -15.22
N LYS A 189 9.51 6.48 -15.57
CA LYS A 189 8.71 7.37 -14.71
C LYS A 189 8.07 6.65 -13.52
N TRP A 190 7.83 5.34 -13.65
CA TRP A 190 7.11 4.55 -12.66
C TRP A 190 8.02 3.63 -11.85
N LYS A 191 9.32 3.59 -12.16
CA LYS A 191 10.32 2.96 -11.28
C LYS A 191 10.19 3.50 -9.87
N VAL A 192 10.30 2.60 -8.90
CA VAL A 192 10.24 2.93 -7.48
C VAL A 192 11.64 3.03 -6.91
N SER A 193 11.80 3.88 -5.90
CA SER A 193 13.05 4.18 -5.25
C SER A 193 12.83 4.38 -3.76
N ILE A 194 13.82 3.95 -2.98
CA ILE A 194 13.85 4.24 -1.54
C ILE A 194 13.99 5.75 -1.33
N GLN A 195 14.84 6.40 -2.13
CA GLN A 195 15.24 7.79 -1.96
C GLN A 195 14.11 8.78 -2.23
N ASP A 196 13.20 8.47 -3.15
CA ASP A 196 12.06 9.33 -3.47
C ASP A 196 10.81 9.03 -2.63
N ALA A 197 10.87 8.04 -1.73
CA ALA A 197 9.78 7.57 -0.88
C ALA A 197 8.60 6.88 -1.59
N SER A 198 8.80 6.39 -2.83
CA SER A 198 7.84 5.50 -3.52
C SER A 198 7.93 4.04 -3.04
N VAL A 199 8.86 3.75 -2.14
CA VAL A 199 8.97 2.49 -1.40
C VAL A 199 8.77 2.75 0.10
N THR A 200 7.88 1.98 0.71
CA THR A 200 7.64 1.97 2.16
C THR A 200 7.91 0.58 2.72
N PHE A 201 8.52 0.48 3.90
CA PHE A 201 8.85 -0.78 4.56
C PHE A 201 8.17 -0.83 5.93
N GLY A 202 7.68 -1.99 6.35
CA GLY A 202 7.08 -2.09 7.67
C GLY A 202 6.52 -3.44 8.02
N SER A 203 5.66 -3.44 9.04
CA SER A 203 4.88 -4.58 9.45
C SER A 203 3.42 -4.19 9.56
N ALA A 204 2.60 -4.69 8.62
CA ALA A 204 1.15 -4.52 8.68
C ALA A 204 0.55 -5.12 9.95
N LYS A 205 1.08 -6.27 10.38
CA LYS A 205 0.67 -6.95 11.61
C LYS A 205 0.91 -6.07 12.84
N ASP A 206 2.09 -5.48 12.94
CA ASP A 206 2.46 -4.65 14.09
C ASP A 206 2.04 -3.18 13.93
N ARG A 207 1.52 -2.77 12.76
CA ARG A 207 0.93 -1.46 12.42
C ARG A 207 1.89 -0.27 12.40
N TRP A 208 3.16 -0.52 12.06
CA TRP A 208 4.14 0.53 11.79
C TRP A 208 4.69 0.39 10.37
N ALA A 209 5.11 1.52 9.80
CA ALA A 209 5.88 1.53 8.56
C ALA A 209 6.71 2.81 8.44
N ILE A 210 7.79 2.76 7.68
CA ILE A 210 8.70 3.88 7.43
C ILE A 210 9.04 3.99 5.94
N ASN A 211 9.29 5.23 5.51
CA ASN A 211 9.92 5.57 4.25
C ASN A 211 10.84 6.78 4.49
N VAL A 212 11.64 7.16 3.49
CA VAL A 212 12.66 8.21 3.66
C VAL A 212 12.07 9.55 4.09
N ASP A 213 10.85 9.90 3.65
CA ASP A 213 10.19 11.14 4.05
C ASP A 213 9.81 11.10 5.53
N LEU A 214 9.14 10.04 5.98
CA LEU A 214 8.71 9.89 7.37
C LEU A 214 9.90 9.76 8.33
N MET A 215 10.95 9.06 7.91
CA MET A 215 12.21 8.95 8.65
C MET A 215 12.84 10.32 8.89
N LYS A 216 12.88 11.18 7.86
CA LYS A 216 13.40 12.55 7.97
C LYS A 216 12.50 13.43 8.82
N GLU A 217 11.18 13.35 8.63
CA GLU A 217 10.20 14.18 9.36
C GLU A 217 10.18 13.86 10.86
N ARG A 218 10.26 12.59 11.22
CA ARG A 218 10.13 12.11 12.61
C ARG A 218 11.48 11.84 13.28
N GLY A 219 12.59 11.96 12.55
CA GLY A 219 13.93 11.62 13.05
C GLY A 219 14.10 10.14 13.39
N ILE A 220 13.44 9.24 12.63
CA ILE A 220 13.47 7.80 12.86
C ILE A 220 14.51 7.17 11.94
N THR A 221 15.34 6.32 12.52
CA THR A 221 16.33 5.53 11.79
C THR A 221 15.92 4.06 11.75
N PHE A 222 16.56 3.31 10.86
CA PHE A 222 16.35 1.87 10.80
C PHE A 222 16.86 1.15 12.06
N LYS A 223 17.85 1.75 12.76
CA LYS A 223 18.32 1.26 14.04
C LYS A 223 17.23 1.35 15.12
N ASP A 224 16.47 2.45 15.15
CA ASP A 224 15.36 2.61 16.11
C ASP A 224 14.28 1.53 15.93
N VAL A 225 14.06 1.07 14.70
CA VAL A 225 13.17 -0.07 14.43
C VAL A 225 13.72 -1.34 15.08
N ILE A 226 14.98 -1.68 14.82
CA ILE A 226 15.61 -2.89 15.39
C ILE A 226 15.59 -2.82 16.92
N ASP A 227 16.01 -1.69 17.49
CA ASP A 227 16.01 -1.44 18.93
C ASP A 227 14.60 -1.59 19.53
N ALA A 228 13.54 -1.14 18.84
CA ALA A 228 12.16 -1.31 19.30
C ALA A 228 11.73 -2.78 19.37
N TYR A 229 12.21 -3.63 18.45
CA TYR A 229 11.94 -5.07 18.47
C TYR A 229 12.74 -5.81 19.53
N GLU A 230 14.01 -5.47 19.72
CA GLU A 230 14.89 -6.09 20.73
C GLU A 230 14.47 -5.75 22.16
N ASN A 231 13.95 -4.54 22.37
CA ASN A 231 13.54 -4.06 23.70
C ASN A 231 12.02 -4.17 23.95
N GLU A 232 11.27 -4.86 23.08
CA GLU A 232 9.81 -5.03 23.17
C GLU A 232 9.01 -3.70 23.20
N LYS A 233 9.56 -2.64 22.61
CA LYS A 233 8.97 -1.28 22.52
C LYS A 233 8.30 -1.00 21.18
N VAL A 234 7.73 -2.02 20.56
CA VAL A 234 7.06 -1.87 19.25
C VAL A 234 5.86 -0.91 19.35
N ALA A 235 5.21 -0.79 20.50
CA ALA A 235 4.13 0.18 20.71
C ALA A 235 4.61 1.63 20.51
N ASP A 236 5.76 1.99 21.06
CA ASP A 236 6.37 3.32 20.89
C ASP A 236 6.71 3.60 19.41
N LEU A 237 7.15 2.56 18.69
CA LEU A 237 7.42 2.66 17.25
C LEU A 237 6.14 2.92 16.44
N VAL A 238 5.02 2.27 16.79
CA VAL A 238 3.73 2.49 16.15
C VAL A 238 3.22 3.91 16.36
N GLU A 239 3.44 4.49 17.54
CA GLU A 239 3.08 5.89 17.78
C GLU A 239 3.93 6.88 16.98
N LYS A 240 5.23 6.60 16.84
CA LYS A 240 6.17 7.46 16.10
C LYS A 240 6.06 7.31 14.58
N ALA A 241 5.80 6.10 14.10
CA ALA A 241 5.71 5.76 12.69
C ALA A 241 4.46 4.90 12.38
N PRO A 242 3.25 5.46 12.52
CA PRO A 242 2.03 4.73 12.20
C PRO A 242 2.06 4.26 10.75
N LEU A 243 1.65 3.02 10.50
CA LEU A 243 1.61 2.46 9.15
C LEU A 243 0.85 3.35 8.16
N ALA A 244 -0.28 3.90 8.59
CA ALA A 244 -1.12 4.74 7.75
C ALA A 244 -0.43 6.04 7.33
N ASP A 245 0.36 6.67 8.21
CA ASP A 245 1.09 7.90 7.88
C ASP A 245 2.08 7.65 6.74
N ALA A 246 2.84 6.54 6.81
CA ALA A 246 3.81 6.18 5.79
C ALA A 246 3.14 5.78 4.47
N VAL A 247 2.16 4.86 4.52
CA VAL A 247 1.50 4.31 3.32
C VAL A 247 0.63 5.37 2.63
N LEU A 248 -0.23 6.08 3.37
CA LEU A 248 -1.09 7.12 2.78
C LEU A 248 -0.27 8.34 2.35
N GLY A 249 0.81 8.68 3.06
CA GLY A 249 1.77 9.69 2.63
C GLY A 249 2.43 9.36 1.29
N MET A 250 2.85 8.10 1.10
CA MET A 250 3.37 7.59 -0.17
C MET A 250 2.31 7.64 -1.27
N VAL A 251 1.08 7.20 -1.00
CA VAL A 251 -0.05 7.25 -1.94
C VAL A 251 -0.32 8.69 -2.39
N VAL A 252 -0.42 9.65 -1.47
CA VAL A 252 -0.68 11.05 -1.82
C VAL A 252 0.44 11.64 -2.67
N LYS A 253 1.70 11.32 -2.34
CA LYS A 253 2.88 11.84 -3.03
C LYS A 253 3.05 11.27 -4.43
N HIS A 254 2.81 9.98 -4.62
CA HIS A 254 3.19 9.28 -5.85
C HIS A 254 2.03 8.90 -6.74
N HIS A 255 0.84 8.62 -6.21
CA HIS A 255 -0.32 8.32 -7.06
C HIS A 255 -0.91 9.59 -7.67
N PRO A 256 -1.36 9.52 -8.93
CA PRO A 256 -1.94 10.66 -9.63
C PRO A 256 -3.30 11.03 -9.03
N ALA A 257 -3.68 12.30 -9.20
CA ALA A 257 -5.07 12.69 -9.03
C ALA A 257 -5.93 12.14 -10.20
N PRO A 258 -7.25 11.95 -10.02
CA PRO A 258 -8.10 11.44 -11.10
C PRO A 258 -8.06 12.31 -12.36
N ALA A 259 -7.95 13.63 -12.21
CA ALA A 259 -7.86 14.56 -13.33
C ALA A 259 -6.57 14.39 -14.17
N GLU A 260 -5.50 13.88 -13.57
CA GLU A 260 -4.26 13.52 -14.25
C GLU A 260 -4.36 12.13 -14.87
N ALA A 261 -4.78 11.14 -14.08
CA ALA A 261 -4.85 9.74 -14.47
C ALA A 261 -5.73 9.52 -15.71
N VAL A 262 -6.91 10.15 -15.72
CA VAL A 262 -7.90 10.02 -16.80
C VAL A 262 -7.32 10.33 -18.19
N LYS A 263 -6.37 11.28 -18.28
CA LYS A 263 -5.79 11.70 -19.57
C LYS A 263 -5.07 10.58 -20.30
N TYR A 264 -4.43 9.68 -19.56
CA TYR A 264 -3.68 8.57 -20.13
C TYR A 264 -4.36 7.22 -19.93
N ARG A 265 -5.28 7.09 -18.98
CA ARG A 265 -6.02 5.84 -18.75
C ARG A 265 -7.19 5.64 -19.71
N ILE A 266 -7.99 6.67 -20.00
CA ILE A 266 -9.18 6.55 -20.88
C ILE A 266 -8.85 5.90 -22.24
N PRO A 267 -7.81 6.34 -22.98
CA PRO A 267 -7.49 5.75 -24.29
C PRO A 267 -7.17 4.26 -24.25
N GLN A 268 -6.72 3.75 -23.09
CA GLN A 268 -6.41 2.34 -22.90
C GLN A 268 -7.66 1.52 -22.53
N ILE A 269 -8.49 2.04 -21.63
CA ILE A 269 -9.65 1.31 -21.09
C ILE A 269 -10.89 1.39 -21.99
N TRP A 270 -11.00 2.43 -22.83
CA TRP A 270 -12.17 2.70 -23.66
C TRP A 270 -11.75 3.13 -25.07
N LYS A 271 -12.23 2.39 -26.08
CA LYS A 271 -11.83 2.55 -27.49
C LYS A 271 -12.81 3.38 -28.34
N GLY A 272 -13.87 3.92 -27.73
CA GLY A 272 -14.94 4.68 -28.40
C GLY A 272 -16.34 4.29 -27.95
#